data_AF-F8QL19-F1
#
_entry.id   AF-F8QL19-F1
#
_cell.length_a   1.000
_cell.length_b   1.000
_cell.length_c   1.000
_cell.angle_alpha   90.00
_cell.angle_beta   90.00
_cell.angle_gamma   90.00
#
_symmetry.space_group_name_H-M   'P 1'
#
loop_
_entity.id
_entity.type
_entity.pdbx_description
1 polymer ?
#
loop_
_entity_poly.entity_id
_entity_poly.type
_entity_poly.pdbx_seq_one_letter_code
_entity_poly.pdbx_strand_id
1 'polypeptide(L)'
;PQWSGEMQAWLMTKGLWRLVFGAEKCPGTDAEAIEKWELRAEKAAGALYLNVTKEQRIHLDGIIDDPVKIWEKLAIVHVSKKPGTRFNAYDDFFSIRKKEDKSLQSL
;
A
#
# COMPACT_ATOMS: atom_id res chain seq x y z
N PRO A 1 -2.58 13.84 -3.02
CA PRO A 1 -2.69 13.74 -1.54
C PRO A 1 -1.36 13.20 -1.01
N GLN A 2 -0.90 13.60 0.18
CA GLN A 2 0.40 13.15 0.69
C GLN A 2 0.50 11.61 0.78
N TRP A 3 -0.60 10.96 1.22
CA TRP A 3 -0.72 9.50 1.31
C TRP A 3 -0.44 8.75 0.00
N SER A 4 -0.96 9.20 -1.14
CA SER A 4 -0.77 8.49 -2.42
C SER A 4 0.68 8.56 -2.90
N GLY A 5 1.40 9.64 -2.60
CA GLY A 5 2.81 9.80 -2.95
C GLY A 5 3.72 8.93 -2.08
N GLU A 6 3.47 8.87 -0.77
CA GLU A 6 4.23 8.03 0.17
C GLU A 6 4.02 6.54 -0.11
N MET A 7 2.77 6.11 -0.35
CA MET A 7 2.46 4.72 -0.71
C MET A 7 3.12 4.32 -2.03
N GLN A 8 3.05 5.20 -3.04
CA GLN A 8 3.73 4.99 -4.31
C GLN A 8 5.25 4.84 -4.12
N ALA A 9 5.88 5.73 -3.37
CA ALA A 9 7.31 5.66 -3.08
C ALA A 9 7.67 4.36 -2.37
N TRP A 10 6.89 3.95 -1.37
CA TRP A 10 7.09 2.68 -0.67
C TRP A 10 6.98 1.47 -1.59
N LEU A 11 5.94 1.39 -2.43
CA LEU A 11 5.76 0.33 -3.43
C LEU A 11 6.89 0.32 -4.47
N MET A 12 7.44 1.49 -4.82
CA MET A 12 8.62 1.60 -5.68
C MET A 12 9.86 0.98 -5.02
N THR A 13 10.10 1.21 -3.71
CA THR A 13 11.22 0.55 -2.99
C THR A 13 11.11 -0.97 -2.96
N LYS A 14 9.88 -1.50 -3.09
CA LYS A 14 9.60 -2.94 -3.13
C LYS A 14 9.57 -3.52 -4.54
N GLY A 15 9.70 -2.71 -5.59
CA GLY A 15 9.56 -3.15 -6.97
C GLY A 15 8.14 -3.62 -7.34
N LEU A 16 7.12 -3.20 -6.59
CA LEU A 16 5.73 -3.61 -6.77
C LEU A 16 4.89 -2.55 -7.49
N TRP A 17 5.40 -1.32 -7.60
CA TRP A 17 4.65 -0.20 -8.16
C TRP A 17 4.12 -0.46 -9.59
N ARG A 18 4.94 -1.03 -10.48
CA ARG A 18 4.53 -1.28 -11.87
C ARG A 18 3.37 -2.27 -11.96
N LEU A 19 3.33 -3.24 -11.06
CA LEU A 19 2.25 -4.21 -10.96
C LEU A 19 0.99 -3.54 -10.41
N VAL A 20 1.09 -2.82 -9.30
CA VAL A 20 -0.04 -2.13 -8.66
C VAL A 20 -0.67 -1.07 -9.57
N PHE A 21 0.16 -0.35 -10.33
CA PHE A 21 -0.29 0.64 -11.29
C PHE A 21 -0.88 0.01 -12.57
N GLY A 22 -0.78 -1.31 -12.76
CA GLY A 22 -1.27 -2.01 -13.94
C GLY A 22 -0.39 -1.85 -15.19
N ALA A 23 0.83 -1.31 -15.06
CA ALA A 23 1.79 -1.23 -16.17
C ALA A 23 2.45 -2.58 -16.49
N GLU A 24 2.60 -3.45 -15.49
CA GLU A 24 3.12 -4.80 -15.65
C GLU A 24 1.97 -5.80 -15.83
N LYS A 25 1.81 -6.33 -17.05
CA LYS A 25 0.77 -7.31 -17.38
C LYS A 25 1.25 -8.73 -17.09
N CYS A 26 0.30 -9.61 -16.77
CA CYS A 26 0.58 -11.04 -16.62
C CYS A 26 1.21 -11.61 -17.92
N PRO A 27 2.34 -12.31 -17.83
CA PRO A 27 2.95 -12.98 -18.99
C PRO A 27 2.03 -14.09 -19.49
N GLY A 28 1.73 -14.15 -20.79
CA GLY A 28 0.64 -15.00 -21.31
C GLY A 28 1.00 -16.45 -21.63
N THR A 29 2.27 -16.84 -21.62
CA THR A 29 2.72 -18.11 -22.24
C THR A 29 3.68 -18.94 -21.42
N ASP A 30 4.31 -18.38 -20.39
CA ASP A 30 5.31 -19.07 -19.56
C ASP A 30 4.75 -19.28 -18.15
N ALA A 31 4.52 -20.54 -17.78
CA ALA A 31 3.93 -20.91 -16.49
C ALA A 31 4.79 -20.45 -15.30
N GLU A 32 6.12 -20.50 -15.40
CA GLU A 32 7.00 -20.06 -14.32
C GLU A 32 6.97 -18.53 -14.19
N ALA A 33 6.89 -17.82 -15.31
CA ALA A 33 6.72 -16.37 -15.31
C ALA A 33 5.34 -15.95 -14.78
N ILE A 34 4.28 -16.71 -15.08
CA ILE A 34 2.93 -16.50 -14.55
C ILE A 34 2.94 -16.65 -13.04
N GLU A 35 3.45 -17.77 -12.52
CA GLU A 35 3.50 -18.02 -11.07
C GLU A 35 4.31 -16.94 -10.34
N LYS A 36 5.45 -16.52 -10.89
CA LYS A 36 6.25 -15.42 -10.33
C LYS A 36 5.50 -14.08 -10.34
N TRP A 37 4.71 -13.82 -11.38
CA TRP A 37 3.90 -12.61 -11.48
C TRP A 37 2.72 -12.65 -10.50
N GLU A 38 2.01 -13.77 -10.41
CA GLU A 38 0.89 -13.97 -9.47
C GLU A 38 1.35 -13.85 -8.03
N LEU A 39 2.47 -14.49 -7.65
CA LEU A 39 3.03 -14.37 -6.30
C LEU A 39 3.41 -12.91 -5.96
N ARG A 40 3.86 -12.13 -6.94
CA ARG A 40 4.12 -10.69 -6.76
C ARG A 40 2.82 -9.90 -6.65
N ALA A 41 1.79 -10.27 -7.39
CA ALA A 41 0.47 -9.67 -7.32
C ALA A 41 -0.18 -9.89 -5.94
N GLU A 42 -0.15 -11.12 -5.43
CA GLU A 42 -0.62 -11.47 -4.08
C GLU A 42 0.11 -10.68 -3.00
N LYS A 43 1.45 -10.61 -3.07
CA LYS A 43 2.27 -9.80 -2.15
C LYS A 43 1.88 -8.33 -2.20
N ALA A 44 1.64 -7.79 -3.39
CA ALA A 44 1.22 -6.41 -3.56
C ALA A 44 -0.18 -6.17 -2.98
N ALA A 45 -1.12 -7.08 -3.20
CA ALA A 45 -2.49 -6.97 -2.72
C ALA A 45 -2.54 -7.05 -1.18
N GLY A 46 -1.82 -8.01 -0.58
CA GLY A 46 -1.67 -8.11 0.87
C GLY A 46 -0.99 -6.89 1.49
N ALA A 47 0.08 -6.38 0.85
CA ALA A 47 0.75 -5.17 1.28
C ALA A 47 -0.20 -3.95 1.27
N LEU A 48 -0.98 -3.78 0.22
CA LEU A 48 -1.99 -2.72 0.15
C LEU A 48 -3.04 -2.88 1.24
N TYR A 49 -3.61 -4.07 1.39
CA TYR A 49 -4.63 -4.36 2.40
C TYR A 49 -4.15 -4.08 3.83
N LEU A 50 -2.90 -4.46 4.16
CA LEU A 50 -2.30 -4.20 5.47
C LEU A 50 -2.10 -2.71 5.74
N ASN A 51 -1.85 -1.92 4.70
CA ASN A 51 -1.70 -0.46 4.78
C ASN A 51 -3.03 0.30 4.71
N VAL A 52 -4.17 -0.40 4.71
CA VAL A 52 -5.50 0.21 4.84
C VAL A 52 -6.01 0.01 6.27
N THR A 53 -6.60 1.05 6.84
CA THR A 53 -7.15 1.01 8.20
C THR A 53 -8.29 -0.01 8.27
N LYS A 54 -8.49 -0.63 9.44
CA LYS A 54 -9.45 -1.73 9.59
C LYS A 54 -10.88 -1.33 9.18
N GLU A 55 -11.25 -0.09 9.45
CA GLU A 55 -12.57 0.48 9.15
C GLU A 55 -12.80 0.64 7.64
N GLN A 56 -11.73 0.79 6.85
CA GLN A 56 -11.82 0.94 5.39
C GLN A 56 -11.69 -0.39 4.66
N ARG A 57 -11.22 -1.45 5.32
CA ARG A 57 -11.06 -2.80 4.72
C ARG A 57 -12.38 -3.42 4.28
N ILE A 58 -13.50 -3.03 4.89
CA ILE A 58 -14.84 -3.45 4.45
C ILE A 58 -15.11 -3.09 2.98
N HIS A 59 -14.44 -2.07 2.46
CA HIS A 59 -14.57 -1.66 1.08
C HIS A 59 -13.67 -2.48 0.15
N LEU A 60 -12.79 -3.32 0.65
CA LEU A 60 -11.89 -4.16 -0.14
C LEU A 60 -12.40 -5.60 -0.29
N ASP A 61 -13.53 -5.94 0.36
CA ASP A 61 -14.17 -7.24 0.20
C ASP A 61 -14.51 -7.49 -1.28
N GLY A 62 -14.09 -8.65 -1.79
CA GLY A 62 -14.28 -9.05 -3.19
C GLY A 62 -13.25 -8.51 -4.18
N ILE A 63 -12.26 -7.71 -3.74
CA ILE A 63 -11.14 -7.26 -4.59
C ILE A 63 -9.77 -7.48 -3.91
N ILE A 64 -9.72 -8.25 -2.83
CA ILE A 64 -8.52 -8.43 -1.99
C ILE A 64 -7.36 -9.12 -2.72
N ASP A 65 -7.66 -9.84 -3.79
CA ASP A 65 -6.74 -10.57 -4.65
C ASP A 65 -6.20 -9.73 -5.81
N ASP A 66 -6.82 -8.58 -6.10
CA ASP A 66 -6.48 -7.73 -7.23
C ASP A 66 -5.81 -6.42 -6.76
N PRO A 67 -4.47 -6.33 -6.78
CA PRO A 67 -3.75 -5.16 -6.30
C PRO A 67 -4.06 -3.89 -7.11
N VAL A 68 -4.42 -4.02 -8.40
CA VAL A 68 -4.77 -2.89 -9.26
C VAL A 68 -6.11 -2.32 -8.82
N LYS A 69 -7.13 -3.17 -8.64
CA LYS A 69 -8.45 -2.74 -8.16
C LYS A 69 -8.39 -2.13 -6.76
N ILE A 70 -7.56 -2.68 -5.86
CA ILE A 70 -7.38 -2.09 -4.53
C ILE A 70 -6.82 -0.67 -4.66
N TRP A 71 -5.79 -0.47 -5.48
CA TRP A 71 -5.21 0.85 -5.71
C TRP A 71 -6.19 1.84 -6.33
N GLU A 72 -6.92 1.45 -7.37
CA GLU A 72 -7.94 2.29 -8.00
C GLU A 72 -9.02 2.71 -6.99
N LYS A 73 -9.50 1.77 -6.18
CA LYS A 73 -10.51 2.06 -5.16
C LYS A 73 -9.99 3.02 -4.09
N LEU A 74 -8.75 2.82 -3.63
CA LEU A 74 -8.12 3.72 -2.68
C LEU A 74 -7.89 5.11 -3.26
N ALA A 75 -7.49 5.20 -4.53
CA ALA A 75 -7.35 6.47 -5.24
C ALA A 75 -8.69 7.21 -5.31
N ILE A 76 -9.79 6.52 -5.66
CA ILE A 76 -11.15 7.10 -5.68
C ILE A 76 -11.55 7.61 -4.29
N VAL A 77 -11.38 6.81 -3.23
CA VAL A 77 -11.74 7.21 -1.86
C VAL A 77 -10.95 8.45 -1.42
N HIS A 78 -9.65 8.52 -1.73
CA HIS A 78 -8.79 9.64 -1.32
C HIS A 78 -8.95 10.89 -2.21
N VAL A 79 -9.32 10.74 -3.48
CA VAL A 79 -9.64 11.86 -4.39
C VAL A 79 -11.02 12.43 -4.06
N SER A 80 -12.01 11.58 -3.79
CA SER A 80 -13.38 11.98 -3.45
C SER A 80 -13.49 12.72 -2.10
N LYS A 81 -12.62 12.40 -1.13
CA LYS A 81 -12.60 13.08 0.20
C LYS A 81 -12.13 14.55 0.18
N LYS A 82 -11.75 15.12 -0.98
CA LYS A 82 -11.55 16.57 -1.14
C LYS A 82 -12.74 17.14 -1.91
N PRO A 83 -13.81 17.63 -1.23
CA PRO A 83 -13.71 18.86 -0.44
C PRO A 83 -14.65 18.87 0.78
N GLY A 84 -14.44 17.96 1.74
CA GLY A 84 -15.15 18.05 3.02
C GLY A 84 -14.99 16.80 3.86
N THR A 85 -14.33 16.94 5.01
CA THR A 85 -14.36 15.98 6.14
C THR A 85 -13.30 14.86 6.12
N ARG A 86 -12.20 15.19 6.81
CA ARG A 86 -11.41 14.38 7.77
C ARG A 86 -11.46 12.85 7.62
N PHE A 87 -10.34 12.24 7.25
CA PHE A 87 -9.93 10.93 7.78
C PHE A 87 -8.42 10.94 8.01
N ASN A 88 -8.04 11.07 9.28
CA ASN A 88 -6.70 10.76 9.78
C ASN A 88 -6.60 9.25 9.96
N ALA A 89 -5.47 8.69 9.54
CA ALA A 89 -4.68 7.71 10.28
C ALA A 89 -3.50 7.36 9.39
N TYR A 90 -2.29 7.81 9.75
CA TYR A 90 -1.01 7.10 9.60
C TYR A 90 0.14 7.98 10.12
N ASP A 91 0.04 8.42 11.38
CA ASP A 91 1.22 8.91 12.11
C ASP A 91 1.89 7.77 12.91
N ASP A 92 1.23 6.61 13.07
CA ASP A 92 1.76 5.48 13.84
C ASP A 92 2.84 4.68 13.10
N PHE A 93 2.87 4.69 11.76
CA PHE A 93 3.89 3.93 11.01
C PHE A 93 5.26 4.64 10.99
N PHE A 94 5.29 5.97 11.20
CA PHE A 94 6.52 6.78 11.27
C PHE A 94 6.82 7.38 12.65
N SER A 95 5.93 7.25 13.64
CA SER A 95 6.22 7.57 15.05
C SER A 95 7.19 6.59 15.71
N ILE A 96 7.50 5.47 15.06
CA ILE A 96 8.67 4.64 15.42
C ILE A 96 9.90 5.17 14.66
N ARG A 97 10.23 6.44 14.87
CA ARG A 97 11.61 6.92 14.68
C ARG A 97 12.27 6.97 16.05
N LYS A 98 13.22 6.02 16.22
CA LYS A 98 14.39 6.01 17.10
C LYS A 98 14.28 6.93 18.34
N LYS A 99 14.16 6.35 19.54
CA LYS A 99 14.59 7.04 20.76
C LYS A 99 16.08 7.31 20.61
N GLU A 100 16.43 8.51 20.19
CA GLU A 100 17.77 9.04 20.37
C GLU A 100 17.98 9.25 21.87
N ASP A 101 18.96 8.53 22.38
CA ASP A 101 19.80 8.95 23.49
C ASP A 101 19.05 9.40 24.76
N LYS A 102 18.60 8.42 25.55
CA LYS A 102 18.62 8.64 26.99
C LYS A 102 20.08 8.50 27.43
N SER A 103 20.72 9.66 27.55
CA SER A 103 22.00 9.89 28.21
C SER A 103 22.21 8.95 29.39
N LEU A 104 23.25 8.12 29.31
CA LEU A 104 23.85 7.45 30.47
C LEU A 104 24.71 8.46 31.22
N GLN A 105 24.07 9.41 31.89
CA GLN A 105 24.71 10.15 32.97
C GLN A 105 23.76 10.24 34.16
N SER A 106 23.97 9.32 35.11
CA SER A 106 23.66 9.56 36.51
C SER A 106 24.88 9.10 37.31
N LEU A 107 25.64 10.11 37.76
CA LEU A 107 26.53 10.21 38.92
C LEU A 107 27.22 8.92 39.43
#